data_AF-A0A1Y2GTW5-F1
#
_entry.id   AF-A0A1Y2GTW5-F1
#
_cell.length_a   1.000
_cell.length_b   1.000
_cell.length_c   1.000
_cell.angle_alpha   90.00
_cell.angle_beta   90.00
_cell.angle_gamma   90.00
#
_symmetry.space_group_name_H-M   'P 1'
#
loop_
_entity.id
_entity.type
_entity.pdbx_description
1 polymer ?
#
loop_
_entity_poly.entity_id
_entity_poly.type
_entity_poly.pdbx_seq_one_letter_code
_entity_poly.pdbx_strand_id
1 'polypeptide(L)'
;MPTFAQVPVSFRHMTHRSQVLFLYRHILREGARFFDERASNWVISSVQTAFHRHKHEMDKNRIQKSMSDARKALRLLERANRMDFKSVMRLLRLSYGIQGKERHKLLKPFVDSARMHTLSPEKLSLAICSSSVVSFSSTSSDLLSQHLSHTAQSPQPLHFNNPRTVPPIMVPPLEALIRNVTGKSTDPSLPQPLFKPLHGRREANLRWRFFTKQLKKVIPPLPMEVRGEIERKSRIGLSRFDRERFQDISKTTTDDWIEQEKSIIQTIKLWNNNGKMQKKSRWENERFHPSIGGKPAKPCTMTLRLYRRIWQHLLDQVPVIHSNIKSAEPLDRKKGLPDESDATSKSNKCSFVVSKSPLSYQARYNTGLKLHSKVNRFDKIGLSQGTVPEPTQGRKKISKS
;
A
#
# COMPACT_ATOMS: atom_id res chain seq x y z
N MET A 1 3.09 13.54 27.14
CA MET A 1 4.19 13.84 26.19
C MET A 1 5.14 12.66 26.16
N PRO A 2 5.42 12.01 25.02
CA PRO A 2 6.39 10.93 24.97
C PRO A 2 7.80 11.50 25.23
N THR A 3 8.38 11.17 26.38
CA THR A 3 9.75 11.52 26.74
C THR A 3 10.69 10.79 25.77
N PHE A 4 11.43 11.57 24.97
CA PHE A 4 12.46 11.02 24.10
C PHE A 4 13.53 10.39 25.00
N ALA A 5 13.81 9.10 24.82
CA ALA A 5 14.94 8.45 25.49
C ALA A 5 16.18 9.32 25.25
N GLN A 6 16.81 9.76 26.35
CA GLN A 6 17.96 10.64 26.28
C GLN A 6 19.03 9.94 25.44
N VAL A 7 19.48 10.62 24.40
CA VAL A 7 20.63 10.17 23.61
C VAL A 7 21.77 9.91 24.60
N PRO A 8 22.50 8.77 24.51
CA PRO A 8 23.57 8.45 25.45
C PRO A 8 24.48 9.68 25.64
N VAL A 9 24.86 9.95 26.89
CA VAL A 9 25.58 11.19 27.28
C VAL A 9 26.85 11.40 26.43
N SER A 10 27.42 10.32 25.90
CA SER A 10 28.57 10.31 24.99
C SER A 10 28.39 11.06 23.66
N PHE A 11 27.16 11.35 23.23
CA PHE A 11 26.94 12.04 21.94
C PHE A 11 27.08 13.56 22.00
N ARG A 12 27.11 14.17 23.19
CA ARG A 12 27.15 15.65 23.33
C ARG A 12 28.44 16.27 22.78
N HIS A 13 29.54 15.52 22.77
CA HIS A 13 30.85 15.99 22.32
C HIS A 13 31.20 15.56 20.88
N MET A 14 30.31 14.84 20.19
CA MET A 14 30.59 14.37 18.82
C MET A 14 30.29 15.45 17.79
N THR A 15 31.19 15.62 16.82
CA THR A 15 30.94 16.46 15.64
C THR A 15 29.69 15.99 14.88
N HIS A 16 28.97 16.91 14.23
CA HIS A 16 27.75 16.60 13.48
C HIS A 16 27.97 15.48 12.44
N ARG A 17 29.12 15.50 11.75
CA ARG A 17 29.49 14.46 10.79
C ARG A 17 29.54 13.08 11.44
N SER A 18 30.17 12.96 12.61
CA SER A 18 30.27 11.69 13.32
C SER A 18 28.90 11.20 13.82
N GLN A 19 28.04 12.11 14.29
CA GLN A 19 26.66 11.76 14.67
C GLN A 19 25.85 11.22 13.47
N VAL A 20 25.96 11.86 12.31
CA VAL A 20 25.29 11.44 11.07
C VAL A 20 25.79 10.07 10.60
N LEU A 21 27.12 9.85 10.60
CA LEU A 21 27.72 8.57 10.22
C LEU A 21 27.34 7.44 11.19
N PHE A 22 27.31 7.72 12.49
CA PHE A 22 26.84 6.77 13.48
C PHE A 22 25.39 6.37 13.21
N LEU A 23 24.51 7.36 13.00
CA LEU A 23 23.09 7.12 12.73
C LEU A 23 22.89 6.33 11.44
N TYR A 24 23.62 6.67 10.37
CA TYR A 24 23.62 5.94 9.11
C TYR A 24 23.97 4.47 9.30
N ARG A 25 25.13 4.18 9.93
CA ARG A 25 25.59 2.81 10.20
C ARG A 25 24.63 2.05 11.12
N HIS A 26 23.98 2.75 12.06
CA HIS A 26 23.01 2.12 12.95
C HIS A 26 21.74 1.72 12.19
N ILE A 27 21.20 2.61 11.36
CA ILE A 27 20.03 2.32 10.53
C ILE A 27 20.33 1.17 9.55
N LEU A 28 21.50 1.14 8.91
CA LEU A 28 21.87 0.05 8.01
C LEU A 28 21.93 -1.30 8.74
N ARG A 29 22.53 -1.34 9.94
CA ARG A 29 22.59 -2.56 10.76
C ARG A 29 21.20 -3.02 11.19
N GLU A 30 20.33 -2.11 11.61
CA GLU A 30 18.96 -2.45 11.99
C GLU A 30 18.08 -2.82 10.78
N GLY A 31 18.31 -2.21 9.62
CA GLY A 31 17.64 -2.57 8.37
C GLY A 31 17.99 -3.99 7.94
N ALA A 32 19.28 -4.33 7.95
CA ALA A 32 19.78 -5.67 7.61
C ALA A 32 19.24 -6.78 8.53
N ARG A 33 18.83 -6.44 9.76
CA ARG A 33 18.25 -7.38 10.75
C ARG A 33 16.77 -7.66 10.52
N PHE A 34 16.11 -6.92 9.64
CA PHE A 34 14.68 -7.12 9.39
C PHE A 34 14.45 -8.51 8.76
N PHE A 35 13.40 -9.20 9.19
CA PHE A 35 13.19 -10.61 8.85
C PHE A 35 12.85 -10.88 7.38
N ASP A 36 12.43 -9.85 6.66
CA ASP A 36 12.06 -9.94 5.25
C ASP A 36 13.16 -9.33 4.39
N GLU A 37 13.74 -10.13 3.51
CA GLU A 37 14.89 -9.74 2.69
C GLU A 37 14.55 -8.59 1.73
N ARG A 38 13.40 -8.64 1.04
CA ARG A 38 12.97 -7.56 0.14
C ARG A 38 12.81 -6.24 0.90
N ALA A 39 12.14 -6.26 2.05
CA ALA A 39 11.99 -5.08 2.88
C ALA A 39 13.33 -4.58 3.45
N SER A 40 14.22 -5.49 3.86
CA SER A 40 15.59 -5.17 4.29
C SER A 40 16.37 -4.43 3.20
N ASN A 41 16.41 -4.99 1.99
CA ASN A 41 17.07 -4.39 0.82
C ASN A 41 16.45 -3.03 0.47
N TRP A 42 15.12 -2.92 0.52
CA TRP A 42 14.43 -1.65 0.30
C TRP A 42 14.80 -0.59 1.34
N VAL A 43 14.92 -0.96 2.62
CA VAL A 43 15.35 -0.05 3.70
C VAL A 43 16.76 0.43 3.46
N ILE A 44 17.69 -0.49 3.19
CA ILE A 44 19.10 -0.18 2.93
C ILE A 44 19.23 0.81 1.77
N SER A 45 18.62 0.49 0.62
CA SER A 45 18.64 1.34 -0.57
C SER A 45 17.99 2.71 -0.33
N SER A 46 16.84 2.74 0.37
CA SER A 46 16.14 3.98 0.70
C SER A 46 16.97 4.88 1.61
N VAL A 47 17.67 4.30 2.59
CA VAL A 47 18.53 5.02 3.53
C VAL A 47 19.77 5.54 2.80
N GLN A 48 20.43 4.73 1.99
CA GLN A 48 21.55 5.16 1.15
C GLN A 48 21.16 6.35 0.26
N THR A 49 20.03 6.25 -0.45
CA THR A 49 19.52 7.31 -1.31
C THR A 49 19.21 8.59 -0.53
N ALA A 50 18.60 8.47 0.66
CA ALA A 50 18.27 9.61 1.50
C ALA A 50 19.52 10.33 2.03
N PHE A 51 20.51 9.59 2.53
CA PHE A 51 21.75 10.18 3.03
C PHE A 51 22.61 10.77 1.90
N HIS A 52 22.64 10.12 0.73
CA HIS A 52 23.35 10.65 -0.43
C HIS A 52 22.76 11.98 -0.91
N ARG A 53 21.42 12.10 -0.94
CA ARG A 53 20.72 13.33 -1.32
C ARG A 53 21.08 14.53 -0.43
N HIS A 54 21.37 14.30 0.84
CA HIS A 54 21.71 15.36 1.80
C HIS A 54 23.21 15.47 2.09
N LYS A 55 24.08 14.82 1.28
CA LYS A 55 25.53 14.81 1.49
C LYS A 55 26.16 16.22 1.42
N HIS A 56 25.61 17.08 0.58
CA HIS A 56 26.12 18.43 0.31
C HIS A 56 25.25 19.55 0.90
N GLU A 57 24.32 19.21 1.81
CA GLU A 57 23.46 20.21 2.44
C GLU A 57 24.27 21.03 3.48
N MET A 58 24.29 22.35 3.34
CA MET A 58 25.01 23.26 4.27
C MET A 58 24.06 23.92 5.29
N ASP A 59 22.76 23.94 5.04
CA ASP A 59 21.76 24.54 5.92
C ASP A 59 21.55 23.72 7.19
N LYS A 60 21.97 24.28 8.33
CA LYS A 60 21.87 23.66 9.67
C LYS A 60 20.44 23.20 9.98
N ASN A 61 19.42 23.97 9.61
CA ASN A 61 18.01 23.64 9.92
C ASN A 61 17.54 22.43 9.13
N ARG A 62 17.91 22.34 7.85
CA ARG A 62 17.61 21.18 7.00
C ARG A 62 18.35 19.93 7.46
N ILE A 63 19.63 20.06 7.84
CA ILE A 63 20.41 18.95 8.41
C ILE A 63 19.73 18.42 9.68
N GLN A 64 19.35 19.30 10.61
CA GLN A 64 18.67 18.90 11.86
C GLN A 64 17.32 18.21 11.59
N LYS A 65 16.53 18.72 10.63
CA LYS A 65 15.28 18.08 10.21
C LYS A 65 15.53 16.68 9.64
N SER A 66 16.49 16.53 8.73
CA SER A 66 16.87 15.23 8.15
C SER A 66 17.38 14.25 9.21
N MET A 67 18.17 14.72 10.19
CA MET A 67 18.60 13.90 11.32
C MET A 67 17.42 13.45 12.20
N SER A 68 16.47 14.35 12.47
CA SER A 68 15.24 14.02 13.21
C SER A 68 14.42 12.96 12.47
N ASP A 69 14.26 13.09 11.16
CA ASP A 69 13.53 12.12 10.34
C ASP A 69 14.26 10.77 10.26
N ALA A 70 15.60 10.77 10.16
CA ALA A 70 16.40 9.55 10.25
C ALA A 70 16.26 8.85 11.63
N ARG A 71 16.22 9.60 12.73
CA ARG A 71 15.93 9.04 14.07
C ARG A 71 14.52 8.46 14.18
N LYS A 72 13.52 9.05 13.52
CA LYS A 72 12.16 8.47 13.44
C LYS A 72 12.17 7.16 12.64
N ALA A 73 12.92 7.11 11.54
CA ALA A 73 13.08 5.89 10.74
C ALA A 73 13.77 4.77 11.56
N LEU A 74 14.85 5.09 12.27
CA LEU A 74 15.52 4.15 13.18
C LEU A 74 14.54 3.58 14.21
N ARG A 75 13.78 4.44 14.91
CA ARG A 75 12.77 4.00 15.89
C ARG A 75 11.68 3.10 15.29
N LEU A 76 11.28 3.37 14.04
CA LEU A 76 10.33 2.52 13.33
C LEU A 76 10.95 1.13 13.07
N LEU A 77 12.20 1.06 12.63
CA LEU A 77 12.93 -0.19 12.39
C LEU A 77 13.14 -0.97 13.69
N GLU A 78 13.61 -0.32 14.76
CA GLU A 78 13.78 -0.97 16.06
C GLU A 78 12.46 -1.56 16.60
N ARG A 79 11.34 -0.84 16.43
CA ARG A 79 10.01 -1.36 16.80
C ARG A 79 9.60 -2.54 15.91
N ALA A 80 9.86 -2.46 14.61
CA ALA A 80 9.58 -3.54 13.67
C ALA A 80 10.42 -4.79 13.99
N ASN A 81 11.69 -4.62 14.33
CA ASN A 81 12.59 -5.67 14.82
C ASN A 81 12.23 -6.19 16.23
N ARG A 82 11.30 -5.55 16.93
CA ARG A 82 10.67 -6.09 18.14
C ARG A 82 9.32 -6.75 17.85
N MET A 83 9.00 -6.98 16.58
CA MET A 83 7.73 -7.54 16.10
C MET A 83 6.49 -6.74 16.53
N ASP A 84 6.62 -5.42 16.69
CA ASP A 84 5.45 -4.54 16.80
C ASP A 84 4.69 -4.56 15.49
N PHE A 85 3.53 -5.25 15.49
CA PHE A 85 2.72 -5.50 14.30
C PHE A 85 2.45 -4.25 13.46
N LYS A 86 2.16 -3.11 14.10
CA LYS A 86 1.89 -1.84 13.39
C LYS A 86 3.13 -1.34 12.65
N SER A 87 4.29 -1.45 13.29
CA SER A 87 5.58 -0.99 12.73
C SER A 87 6.04 -1.92 11.60
N VAL A 88 5.91 -3.24 11.79
CA VAL A 88 6.19 -4.26 10.76
C VAL A 88 5.29 -4.04 9.54
N MET A 89 3.98 -3.94 9.74
CA MET A 89 3.03 -3.75 8.64
C MET A 89 3.28 -2.44 7.89
N ARG A 90 3.66 -1.37 8.60
CA ARG A 90 4.04 -0.11 7.97
C ARG A 90 5.28 -0.27 7.08
N LEU A 91 6.30 -1.00 7.53
CA LEU A 91 7.51 -1.23 6.75
C LEU A 91 7.24 -2.08 5.51
N LEU A 92 6.49 -3.18 5.66
CA LEU A 92 6.09 -4.03 4.55
C LEU A 92 5.23 -3.28 3.51
N ARG A 93 4.30 -2.44 3.96
CA ARG A 93 3.50 -1.60 3.04
C ARG A 93 4.37 -0.65 2.22
N LEU A 94 5.44 -0.10 2.81
CA LEU A 94 6.36 0.79 2.10
C LEU A 94 7.24 0.01 1.11
N SER A 95 7.81 -1.13 1.52
CA SER A 95 8.72 -1.92 0.69
C SER A 95 8.04 -2.62 -0.47
N TYR A 96 6.81 -3.10 -0.28
CA TYR A 96 6.01 -3.73 -1.32
C TYR A 96 5.24 -2.74 -2.19
N GLY A 97 5.42 -1.42 -2.00
CA GLY A 97 4.76 -0.42 -2.83
C GLY A 97 3.25 -0.25 -2.62
N ILE A 98 2.71 -0.75 -1.51
CA ILE A 98 1.32 -0.45 -1.10
C ILE A 98 1.22 1.01 -0.65
N GLN A 99 2.29 1.57 -0.07
CA GLN A 99 2.39 2.96 0.40
C GLN A 99 3.67 3.65 -0.12
N GLY A 100 3.71 4.98 0.01
CA GLY A 100 4.91 5.77 -0.28
C GLY A 100 5.13 6.09 -1.76
N LYS A 101 6.41 6.19 -2.15
CA LYS A 101 6.82 6.57 -3.52
C LYS A 101 6.60 5.44 -4.52
N GLU A 102 6.91 4.21 -4.15
CA GLU A 102 6.70 3.02 -4.98
C GLU A 102 5.23 2.84 -5.34
N ARG A 103 4.32 3.11 -4.39
CA ARG A 103 2.88 3.17 -4.67
C ARG A 103 2.53 4.12 -5.80
N HIS A 104 3.13 5.31 -5.82
CA HIS A 104 2.87 6.26 -6.88
C HIS A 104 3.40 5.75 -8.22
N LYS A 105 4.56 5.08 -8.24
CA LYS A 105 5.11 4.44 -9.45
C LYS A 105 4.18 3.34 -9.97
N LEU A 106 3.62 2.50 -9.10
CA LEU A 106 2.68 1.44 -9.48
C LEU A 106 1.32 2.00 -9.95
N LEU A 107 0.86 3.12 -9.38
CA LEU A 107 -0.36 3.78 -9.84
C LEU A 107 -0.13 4.67 -11.07
N LYS A 108 1.12 5.03 -11.38
CA LYS A 108 1.46 5.96 -12.46
C LYS A 108 0.89 5.52 -13.81
N PRO A 109 0.96 4.24 -14.24
CA PRO A 109 0.32 3.80 -15.48
C PRO A 109 -1.17 4.15 -15.53
N PHE A 110 -1.90 3.89 -14.45
CA PHE A 110 -3.35 4.17 -14.38
C PHE A 110 -3.67 5.68 -14.38
N VAL A 111 -2.80 6.51 -13.81
CA VAL A 111 -3.01 7.96 -13.66
C VAL A 111 -2.50 8.74 -14.88
N ASP A 112 -1.41 8.30 -15.50
CA ASP A 112 -0.86 8.97 -16.68
C ASP A 112 -1.66 8.62 -17.93
N SER A 113 -2.27 7.43 -17.99
CA SER A 113 -3.22 7.09 -19.07
C SER A 113 -4.41 8.05 -19.06
N ALA A 114 -4.72 8.60 -17.88
CA ALA A 114 -5.72 9.63 -17.74
C ALA A 114 -5.27 11.05 -18.13
N ARG A 115 -3.96 11.29 -18.30
CA ARG A 115 -3.41 12.62 -18.55
C ARG A 115 -2.88 12.82 -19.95
N MET A 116 -2.36 11.77 -20.58
CA MET A 116 -1.42 11.94 -21.70
C MET A 116 -1.88 11.41 -23.04
N HIS A 117 -3.04 10.75 -23.19
CA HIS A 117 -3.57 10.23 -24.48
C HIS A 117 -2.61 9.36 -25.33
N THR A 118 -1.41 9.06 -24.84
CA THR A 118 -0.27 8.53 -25.63
C THR A 118 0.37 7.32 -24.98
N LEU A 119 -0.24 6.79 -23.91
CA LEU A 119 0.28 5.56 -23.32
C LEU A 119 -0.18 4.37 -24.14
N SER A 120 0.82 3.73 -24.76
CA SER A 120 0.69 2.43 -25.41
C SER A 120 -0.15 1.49 -24.52
N PRO A 121 -1.25 0.92 -25.04
CA PRO A 121 -2.06 -0.09 -24.37
C PRO A 121 -1.23 -1.21 -23.75
N GLU A 122 -0.05 -1.51 -24.30
CA GLU A 122 0.91 -2.48 -23.78
C GLU A 122 1.39 -2.16 -22.37
N LYS A 123 1.57 -0.88 -22.00
CA LYS A 123 2.02 -0.51 -20.64
C LYS A 123 0.91 -0.72 -19.61
N LEU A 124 -0.34 -0.48 -19.99
CA LEU A 124 -1.50 -0.78 -19.16
C LEU A 124 -1.75 -2.27 -19.08
N SER A 125 -1.63 -3.00 -20.20
CA SER A 125 -1.75 -4.44 -20.20
C SER A 125 -0.64 -5.06 -19.36
N LEU A 126 0.62 -4.62 -19.43
CA LEU A 126 1.68 -5.07 -18.53
C LEU A 126 1.35 -4.79 -17.05
N ALA A 127 0.79 -3.62 -16.73
CA ALA A 127 0.36 -3.29 -15.36
C ALA A 127 -0.83 -4.14 -14.87
N ILE A 128 -1.70 -4.62 -15.76
CA ILE A 128 -2.86 -5.45 -15.45
C ILE A 128 -2.52 -6.95 -15.49
N CYS A 129 -1.83 -7.41 -16.53
CA CYS A 129 -1.40 -8.78 -16.78
C CYS A 129 -0.30 -9.22 -15.81
N SER A 130 0.53 -8.30 -15.32
CA SER A 130 1.33 -8.57 -14.12
C SER A 130 0.46 -8.89 -12.89
N SER A 131 -0.87 -8.95 -12.95
CA SER A 131 -1.71 -9.40 -11.84
C SER A 131 -2.55 -10.66 -12.12
N SER A 132 -2.53 -11.23 -13.35
CA SER A 132 -3.24 -12.48 -13.71
C SER A 132 -2.33 -13.53 -14.38
N VAL A 133 -2.38 -14.79 -13.91
CA VAL A 133 -1.59 -15.95 -14.42
C VAL A 133 -2.22 -16.57 -15.67
N VAL A 134 -3.37 -16.06 -16.10
CA VAL A 134 -4.01 -16.60 -17.30
C VAL A 134 -3.15 -16.20 -18.49
N SER A 135 -2.49 -17.18 -19.12
CA SER A 135 -1.84 -17.04 -20.42
C SER A 135 -2.92 -16.61 -21.41
N PHE A 136 -3.09 -15.30 -21.56
CA PHE A 136 -4.01 -14.78 -22.53
C PHE A 136 -3.45 -15.09 -23.92
N SER A 137 -4.30 -15.65 -24.79
CA SER A 137 -4.05 -15.61 -26.22
C SER A 137 -3.80 -14.16 -26.64
N SER A 138 -2.97 -13.96 -27.68
CA SER A 138 -2.59 -12.65 -28.24
C SER A 138 -3.76 -11.68 -28.48
N THR A 139 -4.98 -12.20 -28.62
CA THR A 139 -6.22 -11.47 -28.84
C THR A 139 -6.68 -10.53 -27.71
N SER A 140 -6.23 -10.73 -26.45
CA SER A 140 -6.73 -9.91 -25.32
C SER A 140 -6.15 -8.49 -25.27
N SER A 141 -4.91 -8.30 -25.71
CA SER A 141 -4.24 -7.00 -25.74
C SER A 141 -4.91 -6.06 -26.73
N ASP A 142 -5.32 -6.58 -27.89
CA ASP A 142 -5.98 -5.81 -28.95
C ASP A 142 -7.34 -5.28 -28.51
N LEU A 143 -8.10 -6.07 -27.74
CA LEU A 143 -9.40 -5.65 -27.19
C LEU A 143 -9.25 -4.51 -26.18
N LEU A 144 -8.19 -4.53 -25.36
CA LEU A 144 -7.91 -3.43 -24.43
C LEU A 144 -7.55 -2.15 -25.18
N SER A 145 -6.74 -2.28 -26.25
CA SER A 145 -6.38 -1.18 -27.15
C SER A 145 -7.62 -0.55 -27.82
N GLN A 146 -8.52 -1.38 -28.34
CA GLN A 146 -9.78 -0.92 -28.95
C GLN A 146 -10.71 -0.25 -27.93
N HIS A 147 -10.82 -0.78 -26.71
CA HIS A 147 -11.64 -0.13 -25.70
C HIS A 147 -11.05 1.22 -25.25
N LEU A 148 -9.73 1.33 -25.18
CA LEU A 148 -9.05 2.57 -24.85
C LEU A 148 -9.18 3.61 -25.97
N SER A 149 -9.21 3.19 -27.24
CA SER A 149 -9.40 4.09 -28.38
C SER A 149 -10.82 4.65 -28.47
N HIS A 150 -11.87 3.89 -28.10
CA HIS A 150 -13.23 4.44 -28.04
C HIS A 150 -13.42 5.47 -26.92
N THR A 151 -12.66 5.36 -25.82
CA THR A 151 -12.59 6.41 -24.79
C THR A 151 -11.64 7.57 -25.15
N ALA A 152 -11.02 7.56 -26.33
CA ALA A 152 -9.97 8.51 -26.71
C ALA A 152 -10.48 9.89 -27.16
N GLN A 153 -11.79 10.16 -27.12
CA GLN A 153 -12.24 11.55 -27.18
C GLN A 153 -11.75 12.25 -25.92
N SER A 154 -10.64 12.99 -26.07
CA SER A 154 -10.07 13.79 -24.99
C SER A 154 -11.18 14.67 -24.41
N PRO A 155 -11.46 14.60 -23.10
CA PRO A 155 -12.47 15.45 -22.53
C PRO A 155 -12.07 16.90 -22.81
N GLN A 156 -12.96 17.63 -23.47
CA GLN A 156 -12.71 19.02 -23.79
C GLN A 156 -12.42 19.77 -22.48
N PRO A 157 -11.47 20.73 -22.49
CA PRO A 157 -11.20 21.53 -21.32
C PRO A 157 -12.50 22.26 -20.91
N LEU A 158 -12.85 22.18 -19.62
CA LEU A 158 -14.08 22.82 -19.10
C LEU A 158 -14.09 24.34 -19.28
N HIS A 159 -12.92 24.92 -19.53
CA HIS A 159 -12.77 26.31 -19.93
C HIS A 159 -12.02 26.36 -21.26
N PHE A 160 -12.61 27.05 -22.24
CA PHE A 160 -12.03 27.24 -23.56
C PHE A 160 -10.57 27.72 -23.45
N ASN A 161 -9.68 27.12 -24.24
CA ASN A 161 -8.25 27.40 -24.31
C ASN A 161 -7.43 27.24 -23.01
N ASN A 162 -7.97 26.60 -21.96
CA ASN A 162 -7.20 26.34 -20.73
C ASN A 162 -6.99 24.83 -20.49
N PRO A 163 -5.85 24.26 -20.95
CA PRO A 163 -5.59 22.82 -20.81
C PRO A 163 -5.49 22.36 -19.35
N ARG A 164 -5.25 23.28 -18.40
CA ARG A 164 -5.24 22.94 -16.96
C ARG A 164 -6.64 22.68 -16.39
N THR A 165 -7.69 22.97 -17.16
CA THR A 165 -9.09 22.72 -16.77
C THR A 165 -9.66 21.41 -17.31
N VAL A 166 -8.82 20.59 -17.97
CA VAL A 166 -9.18 19.23 -18.37
C VAL A 166 -9.42 18.40 -17.10
N PRO A 167 -10.61 17.79 -16.93
CA PRO A 167 -10.89 16.94 -15.79
C PRO A 167 -10.02 15.66 -15.86
N PRO A 168 -9.68 15.04 -14.72
CA PRO A 168 -8.97 13.78 -14.73
C PRO A 168 -9.84 12.71 -15.42
N ILE A 169 -9.31 12.06 -16.46
CA ILE A 169 -9.96 10.90 -17.08
C ILE A 169 -9.87 9.73 -16.08
N MET A 170 -10.91 8.91 -15.99
CA MET A 170 -10.85 7.69 -15.18
C MET A 170 -10.79 6.51 -16.12
N VAL A 171 -9.64 5.83 -16.16
CA VAL A 171 -9.56 4.56 -16.88
C VAL A 171 -10.43 3.51 -16.15
N PRO A 172 -11.18 2.64 -16.86
CA PRO A 172 -12.07 1.68 -16.23
C PRO A 172 -11.42 0.78 -15.14
N PRO A 173 -10.16 0.32 -15.28
CA PRO A 173 -9.48 -0.41 -14.21
C PRO A 173 -9.30 0.42 -12.93
N LEU A 174 -8.95 1.71 -13.07
CA LEU A 174 -8.78 2.61 -11.94
C LEU A 174 -10.12 2.94 -11.29
N GLU A 175 -11.17 3.09 -12.10
CA GLU A 175 -12.53 3.28 -11.62
C GLU A 175 -12.98 2.09 -10.76
N ALA A 176 -12.75 0.86 -11.24
CA ALA A 176 -13.04 -0.36 -10.49
C ALA A 176 -12.26 -0.43 -9.16
N LEU A 177 -10.99 -0.03 -9.15
CA LEU A 177 -10.18 0.08 -7.93
C LEU A 177 -10.75 1.10 -6.94
N ILE A 178 -11.11 2.30 -7.41
CA ILE A 178 -11.70 3.36 -6.58
C ILE A 178 -13.04 2.90 -6.01
N ARG A 179 -13.90 2.31 -6.85
CA ARG A 179 -15.22 1.82 -6.46
C ARG A 179 -15.12 0.74 -5.39
N ASN A 180 -14.19 -0.21 -5.54
CA ASN A 180 -13.97 -1.27 -4.55
C ASN A 180 -13.50 -0.73 -3.19
N VAL A 181 -12.61 0.26 -3.17
CA VAL A 181 -12.07 0.81 -1.90
C VAL A 181 -13.07 1.76 -1.21
N THR A 182 -13.80 2.54 -1.99
CA THR A 182 -14.63 3.62 -1.45
C THR A 182 -16.09 3.24 -1.27
N GLY A 183 -16.58 2.27 -2.04
CA GLY A 183 -18.00 1.92 -2.13
C GLY A 183 -18.88 3.06 -2.66
N LYS A 184 -18.28 4.11 -3.26
CA LYS A 184 -18.96 5.32 -3.70
C LYS A 184 -18.80 5.52 -5.20
N SER A 185 -19.65 6.37 -5.77
CA SER A 185 -19.49 6.86 -7.13
C SER A 185 -18.11 7.52 -7.31
N THR A 186 -17.53 7.30 -8.47
CA THR A 186 -16.27 7.90 -8.94
C THR A 186 -16.43 9.34 -9.37
N ASP A 187 -17.67 9.79 -9.56
CA ASP A 187 -17.97 11.17 -9.90
C ASP A 187 -18.28 11.99 -8.65
N PRO A 188 -17.65 13.17 -8.47
CA PRO A 188 -17.97 14.04 -7.37
C PRO A 188 -19.37 14.61 -7.54
N SER A 189 -20.20 14.49 -6.50
CA SER A 189 -21.36 15.39 -6.34
C SER A 189 -20.82 16.79 -6.07
N LEU A 190 -20.89 17.65 -7.08
CA LEU A 190 -20.52 19.05 -6.97
C LEU A 190 -21.69 19.84 -6.38
N PRO A 191 -21.44 20.83 -5.51
CA PRO A 191 -22.52 21.71 -5.05
C PRO A 191 -23.10 22.44 -6.26
N GLN A 192 -24.41 22.35 -6.46
CA GLN A 192 -25.13 23.16 -7.44
C GLN A 192 -25.52 24.47 -6.77
N PRO A 193 -24.77 25.57 -7.00
CA PRO A 193 -25.16 26.89 -6.50
C PRO A 193 -26.54 27.29 -7.04
N LEU A 194 -27.36 27.93 -6.18
CA LEU A 194 -28.75 28.29 -6.49
C LEU A 194 -28.88 29.29 -7.65
N PHE A 195 -27.92 30.22 -7.81
CA PHE A 195 -28.09 31.38 -8.70
C PHE A 195 -27.19 31.39 -9.94
N LYS A 196 -26.02 30.75 -9.92
CA LYS A 196 -25.04 30.80 -11.03
C LYS A 196 -24.23 29.51 -11.08
N PRO A 197 -24.09 28.84 -12.24
CA PRO A 197 -23.29 27.62 -12.34
C PRO A 197 -21.83 27.85 -11.89
N LEU A 198 -21.17 26.78 -11.43
CA LEU A 198 -19.77 26.84 -11.04
C LEU A 198 -18.91 27.25 -12.24
N HIS A 199 -18.04 28.25 -12.05
CA HIS A 199 -17.04 28.61 -13.06
C HIS A 199 -16.17 27.39 -13.43
N GLY A 200 -15.94 27.13 -14.73
CA GLY A 200 -15.26 25.92 -15.22
C GLY A 200 -13.90 25.63 -14.54
N ARG A 201 -13.10 26.68 -14.27
CA ARG A 201 -11.86 26.55 -13.48
C ARG A 201 -12.07 26.02 -12.05
N ARG A 202 -13.12 26.49 -11.36
CA ARG A 202 -13.45 26.06 -9.99
C ARG A 202 -13.99 24.63 -10.01
N GLU A 203 -14.82 24.31 -10.98
CA GLU A 203 -15.30 22.95 -11.21
C GLU A 203 -14.15 21.96 -11.46
N ALA A 204 -13.25 22.27 -12.40
CA ALA A 204 -12.07 21.45 -12.68
C ALA A 204 -11.22 21.22 -11.42
N ASN A 205 -10.99 22.27 -10.62
CA ASN A 205 -10.25 22.16 -9.37
C ASN A 205 -10.96 21.24 -8.35
N LEU A 206 -12.29 21.38 -8.19
CA LEU A 206 -13.08 20.49 -7.32
C LEU A 206 -12.98 19.03 -7.78
N ARG A 207 -13.10 18.77 -9.09
CA ARG A 207 -12.93 17.43 -9.69
C ARG A 207 -11.52 16.88 -9.42
N TRP A 208 -10.47 17.66 -9.63
CA TRP A 208 -9.07 17.26 -9.34
C TRP A 208 -8.80 17.01 -7.85
N ARG A 209 -9.36 17.84 -6.96
CA ARG A 209 -9.25 17.65 -5.50
C ARG A 209 -9.95 16.37 -5.07
N PHE A 210 -11.15 16.11 -5.58
CA PHE A 210 -11.88 14.87 -5.35
C PHE A 210 -11.07 13.67 -5.84
N PHE A 211 -10.61 13.69 -7.09
CA PHE A 211 -9.80 12.62 -7.66
C PHE A 211 -8.54 12.35 -6.84
N THR A 212 -7.76 13.38 -6.52
CA THR A 212 -6.55 13.24 -5.70
C THR A 212 -6.87 12.65 -4.33
N LYS A 213 -8.01 13.01 -3.72
CA LYS A 213 -8.47 12.47 -2.44
C LYS A 213 -8.86 10.99 -2.55
N GLN A 214 -9.53 10.58 -3.62
CA GLN A 214 -9.84 9.17 -3.84
C GLN A 214 -8.59 8.37 -4.17
N LEU A 215 -7.75 8.90 -5.07
CA LEU A 215 -6.51 8.28 -5.48
C LEU A 215 -5.58 8.05 -4.29
N LYS A 216 -5.56 8.89 -3.25
CA LYS A 216 -4.79 8.67 -1.99
C LYS A 216 -5.23 7.44 -1.19
N LYS A 217 -6.45 6.93 -1.39
CA LYS A 217 -6.98 5.75 -0.71
C LYS A 217 -6.76 4.46 -1.51
N VAL A 218 -6.65 4.56 -2.82
CA VAL A 218 -6.48 3.41 -3.72
C VAL A 218 -5.19 2.67 -3.40
N ILE A 219 -5.26 1.35 -3.28
CA ILE A 219 -4.09 0.48 -3.19
C ILE A 219 -3.79 -0.01 -4.62
N PRO A 220 -2.55 0.10 -5.12
CA PRO A 220 -2.22 -0.44 -6.42
C PRO A 220 -2.31 -1.96 -6.43
N PRO A 221 -2.71 -2.59 -7.54
CA PRO A 221 -2.41 -4.00 -7.77
C PRO A 221 -0.89 -4.19 -7.75
N LEU A 222 -0.43 -5.30 -7.15
CA LEU A 222 0.99 -5.65 -7.13
C LEU A 222 1.34 -6.53 -8.34
N PRO A 223 2.59 -6.46 -8.84
CA PRO A 223 3.09 -7.40 -9.84
C PRO A 223 3.00 -8.86 -9.37
N MET A 224 2.98 -9.80 -10.30
CA MET A 224 2.58 -11.17 -10.07
C MET A 224 3.62 -11.87 -9.23
N GLU A 225 4.88 -11.60 -9.54
CA GLU A 225 6.05 -12.15 -8.87
C GLU A 225 6.03 -11.72 -7.41
N VAL A 226 5.73 -10.45 -7.18
CA VAL A 226 5.64 -9.82 -5.86
C VAL A 226 4.47 -10.38 -5.07
N ARG A 227 3.30 -10.49 -5.71
CA ARG A 227 2.09 -11.02 -5.09
C ARG A 227 2.24 -12.51 -4.77
N GLY A 228 2.74 -13.31 -5.71
CA GLY A 228 3.00 -14.73 -5.55
C GLY A 228 4.01 -15.01 -4.43
N GLU A 229 5.00 -14.14 -4.26
CA GLU A 229 5.89 -14.17 -3.08
C GLU A 229 5.14 -13.94 -1.76
N ILE A 230 4.26 -12.93 -1.68
CA ILE A 230 3.43 -12.69 -0.48
C ILE A 230 2.52 -13.89 -0.21
N GLU A 231 1.89 -14.44 -1.26
CA GLU A 231 1.02 -15.61 -1.17
C GLU A 231 1.80 -16.83 -0.64
N ARG A 232 3.00 -17.10 -1.17
CA ARG A 232 3.90 -18.14 -0.65
C ARG A 232 4.21 -17.94 0.84
N LYS A 233 4.63 -16.74 1.24
CA LYS A 233 4.95 -16.44 2.65
C LYS A 233 3.74 -16.53 3.57
N SER A 234 2.54 -16.25 3.07
CA SER A 234 1.28 -16.37 3.81
C SER A 234 0.84 -17.82 4.08
N ARG A 235 1.45 -18.79 3.39
CA ARG A 235 1.14 -20.23 3.53
C ARG A 235 2.07 -20.97 4.50
N ILE A 236 3.13 -20.33 4.97
CA ILE A 236 4.15 -20.99 5.78
C ILE A 236 3.57 -21.54 7.07
N GLY A 237 3.91 -22.80 7.38
CA GLY A 237 3.37 -23.53 8.53
C GLY A 237 1.91 -23.96 8.41
N LEU A 238 1.34 -24.03 7.20
CA LEU A 238 0.11 -24.80 6.93
C LEU A 238 0.43 -26.30 6.87
N SER A 239 -0.54 -27.13 7.25
CA SER A 239 -0.43 -28.59 7.17
C SER A 239 -0.16 -29.06 5.74
N ARG A 240 0.52 -30.19 5.56
CA ARG A 240 0.74 -30.79 4.23
C ARG A 240 -0.58 -31.00 3.47
N PHE A 241 -1.61 -31.47 4.15
CA PHE A 241 -2.96 -31.64 3.60
C PHE A 241 -3.56 -30.33 3.06
N ASP A 242 -3.36 -29.21 3.76
CA ASP A 242 -3.82 -27.91 3.28
C ASP A 242 -3.08 -27.50 2.00
N ARG A 243 -1.81 -27.91 1.83
CA ARG A 243 -0.97 -27.54 0.66
C ARG A 243 -1.38 -28.28 -0.60
N GLU A 244 -1.66 -29.58 -0.49
CA GLU A 244 -2.01 -30.43 -1.63
C GLU A 244 -3.31 -29.96 -2.30
N ARG A 245 -4.26 -29.41 -1.53
CA ARG A 245 -5.49 -28.78 -2.06
C ARG A 245 -5.24 -27.54 -2.93
N PHE A 246 -4.02 -27.00 -2.96
CA PHE A 246 -3.63 -25.84 -3.78
C PHE A 246 -2.64 -26.15 -4.90
N GLN A 247 -2.20 -27.41 -5.05
CA GLN A 247 -1.11 -27.79 -5.95
C GLN A 247 -1.55 -28.21 -7.35
N ASP A 248 -2.84 -28.17 -7.67
CA ASP A 248 -3.36 -28.58 -9.00
C ASP A 248 -2.82 -27.75 -10.18
N ILE A 249 -1.99 -26.72 -9.95
CA ILE A 249 -1.61 -25.73 -10.98
C ILE A 249 -0.14 -25.86 -11.45
N SER A 250 0.79 -26.53 -10.74
CA SER A 250 2.12 -26.83 -11.32
C SER A 250 2.92 -27.88 -10.54
N LYS A 251 3.19 -29.04 -11.16
CA LYS A 251 3.95 -30.16 -10.55
C LYS A 251 5.46 -29.90 -10.41
N THR A 252 6.02 -28.88 -11.08
CA THR A 252 7.48 -28.65 -11.15
C THR A 252 8.04 -27.74 -10.06
N THR A 253 7.25 -27.30 -9.07
CA THR A 253 7.65 -26.26 -8.11
C THR A 253 7.63 -26.72 -6.64
N THR A 254 7.43 -28.01 -6.38
CA THR A 254 7.25 -28.50 -5.00
C THR A 254 8.54 -28.49 -4.19
N ASP A 255 9.66 -28.88 -4.80
CA ASP A 255 10.94 -29.02 -4.11
C ASP A 255 11.56 -27.66 -3.74
N ASP A 256 11.63 -26.73 -4.70
CA ASP A 256 12.03 -25.32 -4.46
C ASP A 256 11.24 -24.68 -3.31
N TRP A 257 9.96 -25.02 -3.21
CA TRP A 257 9.08 -24.49 -2.18
C TRP A 257 9.38 -25.08 -0.80
N ILE A 258 9.67 -26.38 -0.71
CA ILE A 258 10.07 -27.04 0.53
C ILE A 258 11.38 -26.45 1.06
N GLU A 259 12.36 -26.23 0.18
CA GLU A 259 13.63 -25.60 0.55
C GLU A 259 13.44 -24.17 1.04
N GLN A 260 12.61 -23.38 0.36
CA GLN A 260 12.29 -22.03 0.78
C GLN A 260 11.59 -22.00 2.15
N GLU A 261 10.65 -22.92 2.40
CA GLU A 261 9.99 -23.01 3.71
C GLU A 261 10.99 -23.37 4.82
N LYS A 262 11.88 -24.35 4.57
CA LYS A 262 12.95 -24.72 5.50
C LYS A 262 13.86 -23.52 5.80
N SER A 263 14.25 -22.77 4.76
CA SER A 263 15.05 -21.54 4.88
C SER A 263 14.34 -20.48 5.73
N ILE A 264 13.04 -20.26 5.54
CA ILE A 264 12.27 -19.29 6.34
C ILE A 264 12.12 -19.76 7.79
N ILE A 265 11.86 -21.05 8.03
CA ILE A 265 11.82 -21.63 9.37
C ILE A 265 13.18 -21.45 10.07
N GLN A 266 14.27 -21.73 9.37
CA GLN A 266 15.63 -21.52 9.87
C GLN A 266 15.89 -20.05 10.19
N THR A 267 15.45 -19.14 9.31
CA THR A 267 15.56 -17.69 9.51
C THR A 267 14.81 -17.25 10.78
N ILE A 268 13.59 -17.75 10.99
CA ILE A 268 12.80 -17.50 12.21
C ILE A 268 13.50 -18.05 13.46
N LYS A 269 14.10 -19.26 13.38
CA LYS A 269 14.88 -19.84 14.48
C LYS A 269 16.11 -18.99 14.81
N LEU A 270 16.91 -18.62 13.81
CA LEU A 270 18.08 -17.74 13.97
C LEU A 270 17.69 -16.40 14.57
N TRP A 271 16.61 -15.80 14.09
CA TRP A 271 16.10 -14.53 14.60
C TRP A 271 15.70 -14.63 16.08
N ASN A 272 15.00 -15.69 16.46
CA ASN A 272 14.63 -15.95 17.86
C ASN A 272 15.86 -16.19 18.75
N ASN A 273 16.90 -16.84 18.23
CA ASN A 273 18.16 -17.04 18.96
C ASN A 273 18.92 -15.72 19.15
N ASN A 274 19.00 -14.87 18.13
CA ASN A 274 19.58 -13.53 18.23
C ASN A 274 18.84 -12.67 19.24
N GLY A 275 17.50 -12.75 19.27
CA GLY A 275 16.67 -12.08 20.27
C GLY A 275 16.95 -12.56 21.70
N LYS A 276 17.32 -13.83 21.90
CA LYS A 276 17.76 -14.34 23.21
C LYS A 276 19.13 -13.78 23.61
N MET A 277 20.09 -13.70 22.70
CA MET A 277 21.42 -13.14 22.96
C MET A 277 21.35 -11.65 23.34
N GLN A 278 20.49 -10.88 22.67
CA GLN A 278 20.27 -9.47 23.01
C GLN A 278 19.69 -9.28 24.42
N LYS A 279 18.86 -10.22 24.91
CA LYS A 279 18.42 -10.18 26.31
C LYS A 279 19.62 -10.27 27.23
N LYS A 280 20.47 -11.29 27.04
CA LYS A 280 21.59 -11.60 27.93
C LYS A 280 22.50 -10.38 28.10
N SER A 281 22.92 -9.78 26.97
CA SER A 281 23.73 -8.56 26.97
C SER A 281 23.02 -7.33 27.58
N ARG A 282 21.69 -7.21 27.44
CA ARG A 282 20.93 -6.09 28.04
C ARG A 282 20.75 -6.24 29.56
N TRP A 283 20.66 -7.47 30.06
CA TRP A 283 20.64 -7.75 31.49
C TRP A 283 22.02 -7.57 32.12
N GLU A 284 23.08 -7.93 31.40
CA GLU A 284 24.48 -7.83 31.88
C GLU A 284 25.02 -6.39 31.89
N ASN A 285 24.50 -5.47 31.05
CA ASN A 285 25.05 -4.11 30.89
C ASN A 285 24.25 -2.97 31.60
N GLU A 286 23.44 -3.28 32.61
CA GLU A 286 22.88 -2.32 33.59
C GLU A 286 21.86 -1.24 33.11
N ARG A 287 21.06 -0.74 34.09
CA ARG A 287 20.08 0.38 34.07
C ARG A 287 18.63 0.16 33.63
N PHE A 288 18.04 -1.02 33.85
CA PHE A 288 16.59 -1.08 34.06
C PHE A 288 16.32 -1.37 35.53
N HIS A 289 16.16 -0.31 36.32
CA HIS A 289 15.66 -0.41 37.69
C HIS A 289 14.26 -1.04 37.63
N PRO A 290 14.01 -2.17 38.31
CA PRO A 290 12.70 -2.83 38.35
C PRO A 290 11.64 -2.05 39.17
N SER A 291 11.83 -0.76 39.44
CA SER A 291 11.08 0.01 40.45
C SER A 291 9.62 0.34 40.09
N ILE A 292 9.09 -0.17 38.97
CA ILE A 292 7.64 -0.12 38.69
C ILE A 292 7.22 -1.51 38.23
N GLY A 293 7.01 -2.41 39.20
CA GLY A 293 6.42 -3.78 39.26
C GLY A 293 5.83 -4.52 38.04
N GLY A 294 6.05 -4.10 36.82
CA GLY A 294 5.64 -4.78 35.60
C GLY A 294 6.66 -5.84 35.23
N LYS A 295 6.25 -7.11 35.21
CA LYS A 295 7.03 -8.18 34.60
C LYS A 295 7.52 -7.69 33.23
N PRO A 296 8.83 -7.80 32.91
CA PRO A 296 9.34 -7.34 31.63
C PRO A 296 8.53 -8.01 30.52
N ALA A 297 7.98 -7.21 29.61
CA ALA A 297 7.18 -7.74 28.50
C ALA A 297 8.00 -8.84 27.82
N LYS A 298 7.44 -10.07 27.79
CA LYS A 298 8.06 -11.19 27.08
C LYS A 298 8.38 -10.68 25.67
N PRO A 299 9.65 -10.71 25.22
CA PRO A 299 9.94 -10.21 23.89
C PRO A 299 9.17 -11.06 22.91
N CYS A 300 8.55 -10.37 21.96
CA CYS A 300 7.81 -10.99 20.89
C CYS A 300 8.78 -11.76 20.00
N THR A 301 9.06 -13.02 20.36
CA THR A 301 9.66 -13.99 19.45
C THR A 301 8.74 -14.13 18.24
N MET A 302 9.30 -14.07 17.04
CA MET A 302 8.52 -14.29 15.83
C MET A 302 8.10 -15.76 15.81
N THR A 303 6.81 -16.02 16.04
CA THR A 303 6.22 -17.35 15.89
C THR A 303 5.78 -17.55 14.45
N LEU A 304 5.75 -18.79 13.96
CA LEU A 304 5.22 -19.11 12.62
C LEU A 304 3.79 -18.58 12.44
N ARG A 305 2.97 -18.65 13.49
CA ARG A 305 1.61 -18.11 13.49
C ARG A 305 1.59 -16.58 13.31
N LEU A 306 2.47 -15.84 13.99
CA LEU A 306 2.56 -14.39 13.85
C LEU A 306 3.08 -14.02 12.45
N TYR A 307 4.15 -14.68 11.98
CA TYR A 307 4.69 -14.50 10.63
C TYR A 307 3.58 -14.68 9.58
N ARG A 308 2.87 -15.81 9.64
CA ARG A 308 1.74 -16.10 8.75
C ARG A 308 0.66 -15.02 8.81
N ARG A 309 0.27 -14.60 10.01
CA ARG A 309 -0.74 -13.55 10.21
C ARG A 309 -0.32 -12.21 9.59
N ILE A 310 0.96 -11.85 9.67
CA ILE A 310 1.49 -10.64 9.06
C ILE A 310 1.32 -10.70 7.54
N TRP A 311 1.73 -11.79 6.90
CA TRP A 311 1.62 -11.94 5.45
C TRP A 311 0.18 -12.06 4.96
N GLN A 312 -0.69 -12.77 5.69
CA GLN A 312 -2.13 -12.81 5.39
C GLN A 312 -2.77 -11.43 5.47
N HIS A 313 -2.42 -10.64 6.49
CA HIS A 313 -2.93 -9.28 6.63
C HIS A 313 -2.39 -8.33 5.54
N LEU A 314 -1.18 -8.57 5.05
CA LEU A 314 -0.64 -7.84 3.90
C LEU A 314 -1.39 -8.22 2.62
N LEU A 315 -1.55 -9.52 2.37
CA LEU A 315 -2.26 -10.06 1.20
C LEU A 315 -3.72 -9.59 1.14
N ASP A 316 -4.39 -9.54 2.29
CA ASP A 316 -5.76 -9.04 2.45
C ASP A 316 -5.98 -7.61 1.93
N GLN A 317 -4.91 -6.81 1.86
CA GLN A 317 -4.97 -5.43 1.39
C GLN A 317 -4.68 -5.28 -0.11
N VAL A 318 -4.11 -6.30 -0.74
CA VAL A 318 -3.69 -6.24 -2.14
C VAL A 318 -4.90 -6.55 -3.02
N PRO A 319 -5.40 -5.57 -3.81
CA PRO A 319 -6.49 -5.82 -4.74
C PRO A 319 -6.01 -6.65 -5.93
N VAL A 320 -6.90 -7.51 -6.42
CA VAL A 320 -6.70 -8.29 -7.63
C VAL A 320 -7.67 -7.77 -8.67
N ILE A 321 -7.18 -7.36 -9.83
CA ILE A 321 -8.02 -6.88 -10.92
C ILE A 321 -8.21 -8.04 -11.90
N HIS A 322 -9.46 -8.40 -12.15
CA HIS A 322 -9.84 -9.33 -13.19
C HIS A 322 -10.50 -8.56 -14.33
N SER A 323 -10.04 -8.79 -15.56
CA SER A 323 -10.76 -8.40 -16.77
C SER A 323 -11.78 -9.50 -17.09
N ASN A 324 -13.06 -9.15 -17.06
CA ASN A 324 -14.11 -10.00 -17.58
C ASN A 324 -14.48 -9.46 -18.97
N ILE A 325 -13.94 -10.12 -19.99
CA ILE A 325 -14.30 -9.92 -21.38
C ILE A 325 -15.50 -10.82 -21.62
N LYS A 326 -16.70 -10.25 -21.58
CA LYS A 326 -17.88 -10.96 -22.06
C LYS A 326 -17.74 -11.06 -23.57
N SER A 327 -17.37 -12.23 -24.08
CA SER A 327 -17.54 -12.54 -25.50
C SER A 327 -19.01 -12.27 -25.82
N ALA A 328 -19.27 -11.45 -26.84
CA ALA A 328 -20.63 -11.25 -27.32
C ALA A 328 -21.23 -12.64 -27.53
N GLU A 329 -22.25 -13.00 -26.74
CA GLU A 329 -22.98 -14.23 -27.00
C GLU A 329 -23.43 -14.16 -28.45
N PRO A 330 -23.13 -15.18 -29.27
CA PRO A 330 -23.61 -15.21 -30.64
C PRO A 330 -25.12 -15.09 -30.55
N LEU A 331 -25.66 -13.93 -30.92
CA LEU A 331 -27.09 -13.74 -31.00
C LEU A 331 -27.56 -14.78 -31.99
N ASP A 332 -28.23 -15.82 -31.49
CA ASP A 332 -28.88 -16.83 -32.31
C ASP A 332 -29.69 -16.07 -33.35
N ARG A 333 -29.21 -16.13 -34.59
CA ARG A 333 -29.84 -15.50 -35.75
C ARG A 333 -31.20 -16.14 -35.88
N LYS A 334 -32.21 -15.57 -35.25
CA LYS A 334 -33.61 -15.84 -35.59
C LYS A 334 -33.75 -15.47 -37.06
N LYS A 335 -33.82 -16.51 -37.90
CA LYS A 335 -34.06 -16.41 -39.34
C LYS A 335 -35.39 -15.68 -39.54
N GLY A 336 -35.35 -14.54 -40.21
CA GLY A 336 -36.56 -13.89 -40.73
C GLY A 336 -36.68 -12.44 -40.31
N LEU A 337 -35.89 -11.56 -40.92
CA LEU A 337 -36.36 -10.35 -41.60
C LEU A 337 -35.18 -9.65 -42.27
N PRO A 338 -35.24 -9.33 -43.56
CA PRO A 338 -34.40 -8.30 -44.14
C PRO A 338 -35.02 -6.94 -43.80
N ASP A 339 -34.23 -6.01 -43.27
CA ASP A 339 -34.14 -4.67 -43.87
C ASP A 339 -33.06 -3.82 -43.20
N GLU A 340 -32.46 -3.02 -44.07
CA GLU A 340 -31.19 -2.32 -43.99
C GLU A 340 -31.18 -1.10 -43.05
N SER A 341 -29.96 -0.62 -42.81
CA SER A 341 -29.59 0.68 -42.22
C SER A 341 -29.75 0.83 -40.71
N ASP A 342 -28.87 0.16 -39.96
CA ASP A 342 -28.02 0.84 -38.96
C ASP A 342 -27.12 -0.22 -38.31
N ALA A 343 -25.92 -0.38 -38.87
CA ALA A 343 -24.85 -1.19 -38.30
C ALA A 343 -24.30 -0.52 -37.03
N THR A 344 -25.13 -0.46 -35.99
CA THR A 344 -24.71 -0.09 -34.65
C THR A 344 -23.76 -1.17 -34.15
N SER A 345 -22.47 -0.89 -34.26
CA SER A 345 -21.38 -1.73 -33.82
C SER A 345 -21.57 -2.03 -32.32
N LYS A 346 -22.03 -3.24 -32.00
CA LYS A 346 -22.11 -3.74 -30.62
C LYS A 346 -20.68 -3.90 -30.11
N SER A 347 -20.15 -2.83 -29.51
CA SER A 347 -18.80 -2.83 -28.94
C SER A 347 -18.69 -3.85 -27.81
N ASN A 348 -17.67 -4.70 -27.85
CA ASN A 348 -17.36 -5.63 -26.76
C ASN A 348 -17.14 -4.85 -25.45
N LYS A 349 -18.05 -5.04 -24.48
CA LYS A 349 -17.98 -4.35 -23.19
C LYS A 349 -17.00 -5.08 -22.28
N CYS A 350 -15.80 -4.54 -22.11
CA CYS A 350 -14.84 -5.02 -21.11
C CYS A 350 -15.26 -4.51 -19.72
N SER A 351 -15.42 -5.41 -18.75
CA SER A 351 -15.73 -5.05 -17.37
C SER A 351 -14.60 -5.47 -16.44
N PHE A 352 -14.22 -4.59 -15.51
CA PHE A 352 -13.17 -4.88 -14.53
C PHE A 352 -13.81 -5.17 -13.17
N VAL A 353 -13.49 -6.32 -12.60
CA VAL A 353 -13.93 -6.72 -11.26
C VAL A 353 -12.70 -6.76 -10.36
N VAL A 354 -12.78 -6.07 -9.23
CA VAL A 354 -11.72 -6.12 -8.22
C VAL A 354 -12.12 -7.12 -7.15
N SER A 355 -11.31 -8.16 -6.98
CA SER A 355 -11.49 -9.16 -5.94
C SER A 355 -10.34 -9.07 -4.92
N LYS A 356 -10.46 -9.80 -3.81
CA LYS A 356 -9.31 -10.10 -2.95
C LYS A 356 -8.74 -11.44 -3.35
N SER A 357 -7.46 -11.68 -3.06
CA SER A 357 -6.85 -12.98 -3.31
C SER A 357 -7.72 -14.10 -2.69
N PRO A 358 -8.09 -15.17 -3.42
CA PRO A 358 -8.94 -16.24 -2.90
C PRO A 358 -8.33 -16.92 -1.67
N LEU A 359 -6.99 -16.96 -1.62
CA LEU A 359 -6.20 -17.49 -0.50
C LEU A 359 -6.39 -16.68 0.79
N SER A 360 -6.66 -15.38 0.65
CA SER A 360 -6.91 -14.49 1.77
C SER A 360 -8.23 -14.82 2.48
N TYR A 361 -9.24 -15.28 1.74
CA TYR A 361 -10.54 -15.66 2.28
C TYR A 361 -10.50 -17.01 3.00
N GLN A 362 -9.88 -18.03 2.41
CA GLN A 362 -9.84 -19.38 2.99
C GLN A 362 -9.01 -19.45 4.28
N ALA A 363 -7.95 -18.65 4.39
CA ALA A 363 -7.18 -18.52 5.64
C ALA A 363 -8.02 -18.05 6.84
N ARG A 364 -9.05 -17.22 6.60
CA ARG A 364 -9.94 -16.72 7.65
C ARG A 364 -10.91 -17.78 8.14
N TYR A 365 -11.41 -18.63 7.24
CA TYR A 365 -12.29 -19.75 7.58
C TYR A 365 -11.55 -20.82 8.39
N ASN A 366 -10.37 -21.25 7.95
CA ASN A 366 -9.66 -22.38 8.56
C ASN A 366 -9.04 -22.06 9.93
N THR A 367 -8.81 -20.79 10.25
CA THR A 367 -8.18 -20.42 11.54
C THR A 367 -9.17 -20.34 12.70
N GLY A 368 -10.47 -20.60 12.49
CA GLY A 368 -11.50 -20.50 13.53
C GLY A 368 -11.62 -19.09 14.13
N LEU A 369 -11.01 -18.09 13.49
CA LEU A 369 -10.99 -16.71 13.97
C LEU A 369 -12.35 -16.07 13.68
N LYS A 370 -13.34 -16.30 14.56
CA LYS A 370 -14.60 -15.54 14.68
C LYS A 370 -14.34 -14.07 15.08
N LEU A 371 -13.45 -13.37 14.38
CA LEU A 371 -12.94 -12.05 14.76
C LEU A 371 -13.56 -10.88 13.99
N HIS A 372 -14.50 -11.15 13.08
CA HIS A 372 -15.03 -10.12 12.16
C HIS A 372 -15.99 -9.10 12.76
N SER A 373 -16.42 -9.22 14.03
CA SER A 373 -17.28 -8.18 14.63
C SER A 373 -16.55 -7.12 15.47
N LYS A 374 -15.31 -7.35 15.93
CA LYS A 374 -14.66 -6.43 16.90
C LYS A 374 -13.51 -5.59 16.35
N VAL A 375 -12.87 -5.96 15.24
CA VAL A 375 -11.70 -5.21 14.73
C VAL A 375 -12.10 -3.93 13.97
N ASN A 376 -13.26 -3.90 13.31
CA ASN A 376 -13.81 -2.67 12.72
C ASN A 376 -14.21 -1.60 13.77
N ARG A 377 -14.19 -1.95 15.07
CA ARG A 377 -14.43 -1.00 16.16
C ARG A 377 -13.20 -0.13 16.46
N PHE A 378 -11.98 -0.58 16.15
CA PHE A 378 -10.76 0.21 16.39
C PHE A 378 -10.52 1.29 15.33
N ASP A 379 -10.99 1.11 14.09
CA ASP A 379 -10.95 2.17 13.06
C ASP A 379 -12.10 3.18 13.20
N LYS A 380 -13.07 2.91 14.08
CA LYS A 380 -14.14 3.85 14.49
C LYS A 380 -13.81 4.66 15.75
N ILE A 381 -12.66 4.46 16.40
CA ILE A 381 -12.21 5.34 17.48
C ILE A 381 -11.59 6.61 16.87
N GLY A 382 -12.46 7.54 16.49
CA GLY A 382 -12.29 8.98 16.72
C GLY A 382 -10.97 9.64 16.29
N LEU A 383 -10.75 9.77 14.99
CA LEU A 383 -10.06 10.93 14.39
C LEU A 383 -11.00 11.62 13.38
N SER A 384 -12.30 11.60 13.65
CA SER A 384 -13.28 12.45 12.97
C SER A 384 -13.34 13.79 13.70
N GLN A 385 -12.81 14.81 13.03
CA GLN A 385 -13.16 16.24 13.14
C GLN A 385 -13.16 16.83 14.55
N GLY A 386 -12.19 17.72 14.80
CA GLY A 386 -12.30 18.68 15.87
C GLY A 386 -13.62 19.43 15.73
N THR A 387 -14.45 19.32 16.75
CA THR A 387 -15.42 20.34 17.12
C THR A 387 -14.70 21.69 17.09
N VAL A 388 -15.19 22.58 16.24
CA VAL A 388 -14.84 24.00 16.30
C VAL A 388 -15.23 24.46 17.71
N PRO A 389 -14.31 25.04 18.50
CA PRO A 389 -14.68 25.61 19.78
C PRO A 389 -15.73 26.71 19.53
N GLU A 390 -16.86 26.61 20.23
CA GLU A 390 -17.82 27.70 20.32
C GLU A 390 -17.11 29.02 20.65
N PRO A 391 -17.56 30.16 20.11
CA PRO A 391 -17.08 31.47 20.52
C PRO A 391 -17.40 31.63 22.01
N THR A 392 -16.33 31.66 22.81
CA THR A 392 -16.40 31.90 24.25
C THR A 392 -16.95 33.30 24.45
N GLN A 393 -18.18 33.38 24.97
CA GLN A 393 -18.79 34.65 25.37
C GLN A 393 -17.92 35.34 26.41
N GLY A 394 -17.82 36.67 26.28
CA GLY A 394 -16.87 37.53 26.95
C GLY A 394 -16.84 37.39 28.48
N ARG A 395 -15.62 37.25 29.00
CA ARG A 395 -15.33 37.38 30.42
C ARG A 395 -15.39 38.87 30.79
N LYS A 396 -16.45 39.29 31.50
CA LYS A 396 -16.55 40.61 32.13
C LYS A 396 -15.33 40.83 33.03
N LYS A 397 -14.57 41.90 32.76
CA LYS A 397 -13.58 42.44 33.70
C LYS A 397 -14.35 43.03 34.89
N ILE A 398 -14.19 42.42 36.06
CA ILE A 398 -14.55 43.03 37.34
C ILE A 398 -13.39 43.96 37.69
N SER A 399 -13.60 45.25 37.53
CA SER A 399 -12.76 46.29 38.14
C SER A 399 -13.01 46.28 39.65
N LYS A 400 -11.97 46.01 40.43
CA LYS A 400 -11.98 46.34 41.86
C LYS A 400 -11.63 47.82 41.99
N SER A 401 -12.52 48.55 42.65
CA SER A 401 -12.27 49.85 43.28
C SER A 401 -11.68 49.62 44.66
#